data_AF-A0A8U0IMH6-F1
#
_entry.id   AF-A0A8U0IMH6-F1
#
_cell.length_a   1.000
_cell.length_b   1.000
_cell.length_c   1.000
_cell.angle_alpha   90.00
_cell.angle_beta   90.00
_cell.angle_gamma   90.00
#
_symmetry.space_group_name_H-M   'P 1'
#
loop_
_entity.id
_entity.type
_entity.pdbx_description
1 polymer ?
#
loop_
_entity_poly.entity_id
_entity_poly.type
_entity_poly.pdbx_seq_one_letter_code
_entity_poly.pdbx_strand_id
1 'polypeptide(L)' 'MPRLDVREIPPPERHPKIHDAFAEMDSGEVLEIVNDHEPKPLFYEMQAEVESFDADGYEVERPESQKFVAKFPKQ' A
#
# COMPACT_ATOMS: atom_id res chain seq x y z
N MET A 1 -5.16 -9.58 -6.98
CA MET A 1 -5.40 -8.27 -6.30
C MET A 1 -5.76 -8.52 -4.82
N PRO A 2 -4.75 -8.74 -3.96
CA PRO A 2 -4.93 -8.78 -2.52
C PRO A 2 -5.38 -7.43 -1.96
N ARG A 3 -6.15 -7.46 -0.87
CA ARG A 3 -6.62 -6.28 -0.14
C ARG A 3 -6.27 -6.40 1.34
N LEU A 4 -5.62 -5.38 1.90
CA LEU A 4 -5.22 -5.31 3.30
C LEU A 4 -5.84 -4.09 3.99
N ASP A 5 -6.69 -4.32 4.99
CA ASP A 5 -7.17 -3.24 5.86
C ASP A 5 -6.21 -3.06 7.03
N VAL A 6 -5.46 -1.96 7.02
CA VAL A 6 -4.40 -1.71 8.02
C VAL A 6 -4.88 -0.90 9.21
N ARG A 7 -6.16 -0.50 9.23
CA ARG A 7 -6.75 0.30 10.33
C ARG A 7 -6.81 -0.48 11.64
N GLU A 8 -6.97 -1.79 11.55
CA GLU A 8 -6.98 -2.72 12.70
C GLU A 8 -5.56 -3.14 13.15
N ILE A 9 -4.53 -2.70 12.43
CA ILE A 9 -3.12 -3.06 12.71
C ILE A 9 -2.48 -1.91 13.50
N PRO A 10 -1.73 -2.21 14.58
CA PRO A 10 -0.98 -1.20 15.31
C PRO A 10 -0.08 -0.37 14.38
N PRO A 11 -0.04 0.98 14.50
CA PRO A 11 0.70 1.83 13.56
C PRO A 11 2.14 1.39 13.26
N PRO A 12 2.95 0.96 14.26
CA PRO A 12 4.33 0.51 14.00
C PRO A 12 4.42 -0.78 13.16
N GLU A 13 3.36 -1.57 13.11
CA GLU A 13 3.33 -2.87 12.42
C GLU A 13 2.75 -2.77 10.99
N ARG A 14 2.14 -1.64 10.63
CA ARG A 14 1.47 -1.46 9.34
C ARG A 14 2.43 -1.59 8.17
N HIS A 15 3.52 -0.81 8.16
CA HIS A 15 4.47 -0.82 7.05
C HIS A 15 5.12 -2.20 6.88
N PRO A 16 5.70 -2.85 7.92
CA PRO A 16 6.22 -4.21 7.79
C PRO A 16 5.20 -5.17 7.18
N LYS A 17 3.94 -5.13 7.63
CA LYS A 17 2.90 -6.02 7.13
C LYS A 17 2.56 -5.77 5.65
N ILE A 18 2.59 -4.52 5.21
CA ILE A 18 2.36 -4.14 3.82
C ILE A 18 3.53 -4.60 2.94
N HIS A 19 4.77 -4.41 3.39
CA HIS A 19 5.96 -4.88 2.69
C HIS A 19 5.96 -6.40 2.53
N ASP A 20 5.65 -7.15 3.59
CA ASP A 20 5.51 -8.61 3.52
C ASP A 20 4.45 -9.02 2.49
N ALA A 21 3.26 -8.43 2.58
CA ALA A 21 2.16 -8.72 1.65
C ALA A 21 2.53 -8.39 0.19
N PHE A 22 3.25 -7.28 -0.05
CA PHE A 22 3.70 -6.89 -1.39
C PHE A 22 4.81 -7.81 -1.92
N ALA A 23 5.74 -8.24 -1.05
CA ALA A 23 6.84 -9.12 -1.41
C ALA A 23 6.34 -10.49 -1.89
N GLU A 24 5.29 -11.03 -1.28
CA GLU A 24 4.69 -12.33 -1.60
C GLU A 24 3.90 -12.35 -2.94
N MET A 25 3.62 -11.20 -3.54
CA MET A 25 2.83 -11.10 -4.77
C MET A 25 3.64 -11.39 -6.04
N ASP A 26 2.95 -11.79 -7.10
CA ASP A 26 3.54 -11.92 -8.43
C ASP A 26 3.62 -10.55 -9.15
N SER A 27 4.53 -10.43 -10.12
CA SER A 27 4.58 -9.26 -11.03
C SER A 27 3.27 -9.15 -11.82
N GLY A 28 2.80 -7.92 -12.01
CA GLY A 28 1.52 -7.60 -12.64
C GLY A 28 0.33 -7.56 -11.68
N GLU A 29 0.51 -7.92 -10.41
CA GLU A 29 -0.53 -7.78 -9.39
C GLU A 29 -0.56 -6.38 -8.75
N VAL A 30 -1.68 -6.08 -8.06
CA VAL A 30 -1.89 -4.82 -7.36
C VAL A 30 -2.34 -5.10 -5.92
N LEU A 31 -1.67 -4.50 -4.94
CA LEU A 31 -2.05 -4.55 -3.53
C LEU A 31 -2.93 -3.35 -3.23
N GLU A 32 -4.15 -3.60 -2.75
CA GLU A 32 -5.03 -2.53 -2.25
C GLU A 32 -4.89 -2.42 -0.74
N ILE A 33 -4.51 -1.25 -0.23
CA ILE A 33 -4.50 -0.97 1.22
C ILE A 33 -5.66 -0.05 1.60
N VAL A 34 -6.29 -0.32 2.74
CA VAL A 34 -7.26 0.60 3.38
C VAL A 34 -6.62 1.20 4.61
N ASN A 35 -6.44 2.51 4.62
CA ASN A 35 -5.77 3.25 5.71
C ASN A 35 -6.68 4.34 6.30
N ASP A 36 -6.45 4.71 7.55
CA ASP A 36 -7.19 5.78 8.26
C ASP A 36 -6.67 7.19 7.96
N HIS A 37 -5.50 7.29 7.31
CA HIS A 37 -4.87 8.54 6.87
C HIS A 37 -4.26 8.41 5.48
N GLU A 38 -3.85 9.54 4.91
CA GLU A 38 -3.22 9.57 3.58
C GLU A 38 -1.86 8.82 3.61
N PRO A 39 -1.65 7.78 2.79
CA PRO A 39 -0.47 6.92 2.87
C PRO A 39 0.79 7.54 2.20
N LYS A 40 0.95 8.86 2.24
CA LYS A 40 2.10 9.57 1.65
C LYS A 40 3.46 9.05 2.14
N PRO A 41 3.70 8.88 3.45
CA PRO A 41 4.98 8.36 3.93
C PRO A 41 5.30 6.97 3.36
N LEU A 42 4.31 6.07 3.41
CA LEU A 42 4.43 4.72 2.86
C LEU A 42 4.68 4.71 1.35
N PHE A 43 4.02 5.59 0.59
CA PHE A 43 4.29 5.72 -0.85
C PHE A 43 5.76 6.05 -1.11
N TYR A 44 6.33 7.03 -0.41
CA TYR A 44 7.74 7.40 -0.60
C TYR A 44 8.70 6.28 -0.14
N GLU A 45 8.36 5.56 0.92
CA GLU A 45 9.11 4.39 1.40
C GLU A 45 9.12 3.28 0.34
N MET A 46 7.95 2.89 -0.18
CA MET A 46 7.85 1.90 -1.26
C MET A 46 8.61 2.34 -2.52
N GLN A 47 8.49 3.61 -2.92
CA GLN A 47 9.21 4.17 -4.07
C GLN A 47 10.74 4.14 -3.88
N ALA A 48 11.22 4.36 -2.66
CA ALA A 48 12.65 4.41 -2.38
C ALA A 48 13.26 3.01 -2.18
N GLU A 49 12.51 2.06 -1.61
CA GLU A 49 13.06 0.81 -1.11
C GLU A 49 12.66 -0.43 -1.92
N VAL A 50 11.64 -0.35 -2.77
CA VAL A 50 11.09 -1.52 -3.49
C VAL A 50 11.20 -1.33 -4.99
N GLU A 51 12.21 -1.97 -5.61
CA GLU A 51 12.46 -1.85 -7.07
C GLU A 51 11.28 -2.32 -7.93
N SER A 52 10.53 -3.32 -7.46
CA SER A 52 9.35 -3.86 -8.15
C SER A 52 8.07 -3.06 -7.92
N PHE A 53 8.11 -1.96 -7.17
CA PHE A 53 6.96 -1.09 -7.00
C PHE A 53 6.83 -0.15 -8.19
N ASP A 54 5.69 -0.22 -8.88
CA ASP A 54 5.36 0.71 -9.96
C ASP A 54 4.77 1.99 -9.38
N ALA A 55 5.64 2.97 -9.15
CA ALA A 55 5.25 4.27 -8.60
C ALA A 55 4.43 5.12 -9.60
N ASP A 56 4.57 4.87 -10.91
CA ASP A 56 3.80 5.59 -11.94
C ASP A 56 2.35 5.10 -12.01
N GLY A 57 2.13 3.81 -11.70
CA GLY A 57 0.81 3.18 -11.59
C GLY A 57 0.13 3.33 -10.22
N TYR A 58 0.77 3.98 -9.24
CA TYR A 58 0.20 4.18 -7.92
C TYR A 58 -1.04 5.08 -7.95
N GLU A 59 -2.11 4.65 -7.28
CA GLU A 59 -3.36 5.41 -7.16
C GLU A 59 -3.79 5.52 -5.69
N VAL A 60 -4.40 6.64 -5.31
CA VAL A 60 -5.06 6.78 -4.01
C VAL A 60 -6.40 7.49 -4.15
N GLU A 61 -7.41 6.90 -3.52
CA GLU A 61 -8.76 7.43 -3.42
C GLU A 61 -9.11 7.70 -1.95
N ARG A 62 -9.90 8.75 -1.72
CA ARG A 62 -10.47 9.06 -0.40
C ARG A 62 -11.99 8.98 -0.45
N PRO A 63 -12.57 7.76 -0.38
CA PRO A 63 -14.03 7.59 -0.45
C PRO A 63 -14.78 8.20 0.74
N GLU A 64 -14.13 8.32 1.91
CA GLU A 64 -14.73 8.85 3.14
C GLU A 64 -13.72 9.71 3.92
N SER A 65 -14.17 10.48 4.91
CA SER A 65 -13.31 11.44 5.62
C SER A 65 -12.09 10.81 6.29
N GLN A 66 -12.18 9.56 6.76
CA GLN A 66 -11.10 8.83 7.45
C GLN A 66 -10.81 7.48 6.77
N LYS A 67 -10.97 7.42 5.45
CA LYS A 67 -10.71 6.21 4.67
C LYS A 67 -9.98 6.57 3.41
N PHE A 68 -8.77 6.04 3.30
CA PHE A 68 -7.95 6.10 2.10
C PHE A 68 -7.83 4.69 1.55
N VAL A 69 -8.03 4.54 0.25
CA VAL A 69 -7.82 3.30 -0.48
C VAL A 69 -6.69 3.56 -1.46
N ALA A 70 -5.56 2.91 -1.27
CA ALA A 70 -4.40 3.09 -2.13
C ALA A 70 -4.02 1.79 -2.82
N LYS A 71 -3.66 1.89 -4.10
CA LYS A 71 -3.30 0.78 -4.97
C LYS A 71 -1.80 0.81 -5.21
N PHE A 72 -1.14 -0.29 -4.90
CA PHE A 72 0.29 -0.48 -5.03
C PHE A 72 0.54 -1.56 -6.09
N PRO A 73 0.73 -1.20 -7.37
CA PRO A 73 1.06 -2.16 -8.42
C PRO A 73 2.50 -2.67 -8.32
N LYS A 74 2.70 -3.94 -8.71
CA LYS A 74 3.99 -4.61 -8.78
C LYS A 74 4.38 -4.88 -10.23
N GLN A 75 5.60 -4.54 -10.61
CA GLN A 75 6.20 -4.80 -11.93
C GLN A 75 7.29 -5.87 -11.87
#